data_AF-A0A8D2NMF6-F1
#
_entry.id   AF-A0A8D2NMF6-F1
#
_cell.length_a   1.000
_cell.length_b   1.000
_cell.length_c   1.000
_cell.angle_alpha   90.00
_cell.angle_beta   90.00
_cell.angle_gamma   90.00
#
_symmetry.space_group_name_H-M   'P 1'
#
loop_
_entity.id
_entity.type
_entity.pdbx_description
1 polymer ?
#
loop_
_entity_poly.entity_id
_entity_poly.type
_entity_poly.pdbx_seq_one_letter_code
_entity_poly.pdbx_strand_id
1 'polypeptide(L)'
;MAGKQGRTQDFGDVQALVQSFQGPGLQVARAHQRAALEAQLATAAAPRRLQSGGSPGLTPRSAAVNGAVREELIASKTSEEILQLATKMANQSGLDIVRIRKPFHTDNPSVQGQWHPLTNKPSILTIQGPRLQPK
;
A
#
# COMPACT_ATOMS: atom_id res chain seq x y z
N MET A 1 -21.89 -9.25 -55.66
CA MET A 1 -20.59 -9.83 -55.30
C MET A 1 -20.29 -9.53 -53.83
N ALA A 2 -20.18 -10.59 -53.03
CA ALA A 2 -19.61 -10.70 -51.68
C ALA A 2 -20.16 -9.83 -50.52
N GLY A 3 -21.08 -10.42 -49.72
CA GLY A 3 -21.37 -9.99 -48.36
C GLY A 3 -20.26 -10.40 -47.39
N LYS A 4 -19.84 -9.48 -46.52
CA LYS A 4 -18.86 -9.75 -45.46
C LYS A 4 -19.60 -10.15 -44.17
N GLN A 5 -19.56 -11.43 -43.82
CA GLN A 5 -20.02 -11.94 -42.53
C GLN A 5 -18.96 -11.63 -41.45
N GLY A 6 -19.38 -10.90 -40.42
CA GLY A 6 -18.60 -10.68 -39.20
C GLY A 6 -18.51 -11.96 -38.38
N ARG A 7 -17.30 -12.33 -37.98
CA ARG A 7 -17.02 -13.50 -37.15
C ARG A 7 -17.19 -13.12 -35.68
N THR A 8 -18.36 -13.36 -35.10
CA THR A 8 -18.58 -13.27 -33.65
C THR A 8 -17.90 -14.46 -32.99
N GLN A 9 -16.86 -14.22 -32.18
CA GLN A 9 -16.31 -15.24 -31.29
C GLN A 9 -17.31 -15.45 -30.15
N ASP A 10 -17.83 -16.66 -30.03
CA ASP A 10 -18.76 -17.05 -28.97
C ASP A 10 -18.00 -17.16 -27.64
N PHE A 11 -18.49 -16.47 -26.62
CA PHE A 11 -17.90 -16.49 -25.27
C PHE A 11 -18.06 -17.85 -24.57
N GLY A 12 -18.93 -18.75 -25.07
CA GLY A 12 -19.09 -20.10 -24.55
C GLY A 12 -17.84 -20.98 -24.71
N ASP A 13 -17.07 -20.77 -25.78
CA ASP A 13 -15.94 -21.64 -26.13
C ASP A 13 -14.73 -21.46 -25.20
N VAL A 14 -14.54 -20.25 -24.66
CA VAL A 14 -13.42 -19.96 -23.74
C VAL A 14 -13.68 -20.59 -22.37
N GLN A 15 -14.94 -20.64 -21.94
CA GLN A 15 -15.29 -21.24 -20.65
C GLN A 15 -15.20 -22.76 -20.69
N ALA A 16 -15.57 -23.40 -21.81
CA ALA A 16 -15.38 -24.82 -22.03
C ALA A 16 -13.88 -25.20 -22.11
N LEU A 17 -13.06 -24.37 -22.74
CA LEU A 17 -11.61 -24.59 -22.84
C LEU A 17 -10.90 -24.48 -21.47
N VAL A 18 -11.33 -23.57 -20.59
CA VAL A 18 -10.79 -23.48 -19.21
C VAL A 18 -11.20 -24.68 -18.35
N GLN A 19 -12.38 -25.24 -18.60
CA GLN A 19 -12.88 -26.41 -17.88
C GLN A 19 -12.20 -27.72 -18.33
N SER A 20 -11.75 -27.82 -19.58
CA SER A 20 -11.07 -29.03 -20.10
C SER A 20 -9.67 -29.26 -19.51
N PHE A 21 -9.05 -28.25 -18.90
CA PHE A 21 -7.80 -28.39 -18.14
C PHE A 21 -8.00 -28.86 -16.68
N GLN A 22 -9.24 -29.10 -16.23
CA GLN A 22 -9.55 -29.54 -14.86
C GLN A 22 -9.58 -31.07 -14.75
N GLY A 23 -8.41 -31.69 -14.74
CA GLY A 23 -8.28 -33.12 -14.41
C GLY A 23 -8.65 -33.42 -12.94
N PRO A 24 -9.12 -34.64 -12.62
CA PRO A 24 -9.68 -35.00 -11.31
C PRO A 24 -8.71 -34.82 -10.12
N GLY A 25 -7.39 -34.88 -10.36
CA GLY A 25 -6.38 -34.66 -9.30
C GLY A 25 -6.31 -33.23 -8.77
N LEU A 26 -6.72 -32.23 -9.54
CA LEU A 26 -6.67 -30.82 -9.16
C LEU A 26 -7.88 -30.38 -8.32
N GLN A 27 -8.98 -31.15 -8.37
CA GLN A 27 -10.19 -30.86 -7.60
C GLN A 27 -10.01 -31.18 -6.11
N VAL A 28 -9.28 -32.25 -5.77
CA VAL A 28 -9.02 -32.65 -4.38
C VAL A 28 -8.08 -31.66 -3.68
N ALA A 29 -7.05 -31.17 -4.38
CA ALA A 29 -6.15 -30.14 -3.86
C ALA A 29 -6.92 -28.83 -3.56
N ARG A 30 -7.83 -28.43 -4.45
CA ARG A 30 -8.66 -27.23 -4.29
C ARG A 30 -9.68 -27.37 -3.15
N ALA A 31 -10.23 -28.58 -2.93
CA ALA A 31 -11.14 -28.86 -1.82
C ALA A 31 -10.42 -28.71 -0.47
N HIS A 32 -9.20 -29.25 -0.34
CA HIS A 32 -8.38 -29.06 0.87
C HIS A 32 -8.02 -27.59 1.11
N GLN A 33 -7.67 -26.84 0.07
CA GLN A 33 -7.42 -25.40 0.19
C GLN A 33 -8.68 -24.61 0.60
N ARG A 34 -9.87 -25.03 0.17
CA ARG A 34 -11.14 -24.40 0.57
C ARG A 34 -11.47 -24.66 2.03
N ALA A 35 -11.36 -25.91 2.48
CA ALA A 35 -11.59 -26.29 3.88
C ALA A 35 -10.60 -25.60 4.84
N ALA A 36 -9.33 -25.47 4.42
CA ALA A 36 -8.33 -24.75 5.20
C ALA A 36 -8.62 -23.24 5.30
N LEU A 37 -9.21 -22.63 4.26
CA LEU A 37 -9.57 -21.22 4.25
C LEU A 37 -10.83 -20.94 5.08
N GLU A 38 -11.80 -21.86 5.06
CA GLU A 38 -13.00 -21.79 5.92
C GLU A 38 -12.65 -21.95 7.42
N ALA A 39 -11.73 -22.84 7.76
CA ALA A 39 -11.24 -23.00 9.14
C ALA A 39 -10.49 -21.76 9.67
N GLN A 40 -9.74 -21.08 8.79
CA GLN A 40 -9.06 -19.82 9.13
C GLN A 40 -10.05 -18.67 9.32
N LEU A 41 -11.10 -18.60 8.50
CA LEU A 41 -12.15 -17.58 8.64
C LEU A 41 -12.97 -17.77 9.92
N ALA A 42 -13.23 -19.02 10.32
CA ALA A 42 -13.93 -19.35 11.57
C ALA A 42 -13.11 -18.98 12.83
N THR A 43 -11.78 -19.14 12.79
CA THR A 43 -10.89 -18.77 13.90
C THR A 43 -10.77 -17.24 14.08
N ALA A 44 -10.92 -16.47 13.00
CA ALA A 44 -10.95 -15.01 13.06
C ALA A 44 -12.27 -14.44 13.64
N ALA A 45 -13.33 -15.25 13.71
CA ALA A 45 -14.67 -14.87 14.19
C ALA A 45 -14.91 -15.19 15.67
N ALA A 46 -13.88 -15.52 16.46
CA ALA A 46 -14.01 -15.64 17.91
C ALA A 46 -14.22 -14.25 18.54
N PRO A 47 -15.28 -14.03 19.35
CA PRO A 47 -15.51 -12.75 20.00
C PRO A 47 -14.40 -12.50 21.04
N ARG A 48 -13.43 -11.64 20.68
CA ARG A 48 -12.41 -11.18 21.62
C ARG A 48 -13.11 -10.40 22.73
N ARG A 49 -13.10 -11.00 23.91
CA ARG A 49 -13.56 -10.47 25.20
C ARG A 49 -13.21 -8.98 25.32
N LEU A 50 -14.24 -8.13 25.26
CA LEU A 50 -14.14 -6.71 25.59
C LEU A 50 -13.70 -6.59 27.05
N GLN A 51 -12.45 -6.19 27.29
CA GLN A 51 -12.00 -5.82 28.62
C GLN A 51 -12.65 -4.48 28.97
N SER A 52 -13.57 -4.51 29.93
CA SER A 52 -14.25 -3.35 30.48
C SER A 52 -13.33 -2.59 31.43
N GLY A 53 -12.97 -1.36 31.11
CA GLY A 53 -12.28 -0.45 32.02
C GLY A 53 -12.38 1.01 31.57
N GLY A 54 -13.20 1.80 32.26
CA GLY A 54 -13.21 3.27 32.24
C GLY A 54 -14.09 3.93 31.17
N SER A 55 -15.28 4.39 31.57
CA SER A 55 -16.29 5.16 30.79
C SER A 55 -16.69 4.58 29.42
N PRO A 56 -17.98 4.25 29.18
CA PRO A 56 -18.43 3.70 27.90
C PRO A 56 -18.56 4.81 26.84
N GLY A 57 -17.47 5.52 26.56
CA GLY A 57 -17.35 6.34 25.37
C GLY A 57 -17.02 5.44 24.20
N LEU A 58 -17.84 5.42 23.16
CA LEU A 58 -17.49 4.78 21.90
C LEU A 58 -16.22 5.45 21.36
N THR A 59 -15.07 4.78 21.49
CA THR A 59 -13.80 5.23 20.92
C THR A 59 -13.54 4.45 19.63
N PRO A 60 -13.75 5.04 18.44
CA PRO A 60 -13.38 4.43 17.17
C PRO A 60 -11.89 4.17 17.21
N ARG A 61 -11.54 2.93 16.94
CA ARG A 61 -10.17 2.46 16.80
C ARG A 61 -9.92 2.23 15.31
N SER A 62 -8.96 2.93 14.72
CA SER A 62 -8.40 2.54 13.43
C SER A 62 -7.08 1.81 13.64
N ALA A 63 -6.90 0.73 12.91
CA ALA A 63 -5.63 0.01 12.81
C ALA A 63 -5.12 0.17 11.37
N ALA A 64 -3.90 0.65 11.23
CA ALA A 64 -3.24 0.78 9.94
C ALA A 64 -2.38 -0.45 9.64
N VAL A 65 -2.05 -0.66 8.36
CA VAL A 65 -1.31 -1.85 7.89
C VAL A 65 0.11 -1.92 8.49
N ASN A 66 0.69 -0.77 8.84
CA ASN A 66 1.97 -0.67 9.53
C ASN A 66 1.90 -1.04 11.04
N GLY A 67 0.73 -1.46 11.55
CA GLY A 67 0.53 -1.85 12.94
C GLY A 67 0.22 -0.69 13.89
N ALA A 68 0.17 0.55 13.39
CA ALA A 68 -0.22 1.70 14.21
C ALA A 68 -1.70 1.64 14.55
N VAL A 69 -2.03 1.88 15.81
CA VAL A 69 -3.42 1.91 16.31
C VAL A 69 -3.72 3.29 16.85
N ARG A 70 -4.81 3.89 16.38
CA ARG A 70 -5.26 5.21 16.79
C ARG A 70 -6.66 5.15 17.35
N GLU A 71 -6.83 5.72 18.54
CA GLU A 71 -8.11 5.84 19.22
C GLU A 71 -8.44 7.31 19.40
N GLU A 72 -9.67 7.69 19.06
CA GLU A 72 -10.20 9.02 19.34
C GLU A 72 -11.51 8.89 20.11
N LEU A 73 -11.81 9.85 20.99
CA LEU A 73 -13.09 9.89 21.70
C LEU A 73 -14.17 10.48 20.78
N ILE A 74 -15.33 9.83 20.69
CA ILE A 74 -16.52 10.36 19.98
C ILE A 74 -17.45 11.15 20.91
N ALA A 75 -17.25 11.11 22.23
CA ALA A 75 -18.14 11.75 23.20
C ALA A 75 -18.52 13.19 22.76
N SER A 76 -19.83 13.44 22.67
CA SER A 76 -20.43 14.73 22.31
C SER A 76 -20.23 15.22 20.87
N LYS A 77 -19.88 14.35 19.91
CA LYS A 77 -19.82 14.69 18.48
C LYS A 77 -21.15 14.42 17.76
N THR A 78 -21.47 15.20 16.73
CA THR A 78 -22.63 14.93 15.86
C THR A 78 -22.33 13.81 14.85
N SER A 79 -23.37 13.28 14.19
CA SER A 79 -23.23 12.26 13.13
C SER A 79 -22.31 12.70 12.00
N GLU A 80 -22.40 13.95 11.58
CA GLU A 80 -21.61 14.53 10.49
C GLU A 80 -20.14 14.64 10.91
N GLU A 81 -19.87 15.07 12.14
CA GLU A 81 -18.51 15.15 12.69
C GLU A 81 -17.87 13.77 12.84
N ILE A 82 -18.67 12.75 13.23
CA ILE A 82 -18.22 11.35 13.29
C ILE A 82 -17.87 10.85 11.89
N LEU A 83 -18.69 11.16 10.88
CA LEU A 83 -18.43 10.76 9.51
C LEU A 83 -17.15 11.41 8.96
N GLN A 84 -16.97 12.71 9.22
CA GLN A 84 -15.75 13.42 8.85
C GLN A 84 -14.52 12.84 9.54
N LEU A 85 -14.64 12.50 10.83
CA LEU A 85 -13.56 11.86 11.57
C LEU A 85 -13.22 10.47 11.01
N ALA A 86 -14.22 9.62 10.78
CA ALA A 86 -14.02 8.29 10.21
C ALA A 86 -13.35 8.38 8.83
N THR A 87 -13.79 9.31 7.99
CA THR A 87 -13.20 9.58 6.68
C THR A 87 -11.74 10.04 6.79
N LYS A 88 -11.46 10.96 7.72
CA LYS A 88 -10.08 11.39 8.02
C LYS A 88 -9.19 10.23 8.47
N MET A 89 -9.69 9.38 9.39
CA MET A 89 -8.94 8.22 9.88
C MET A 89 -8.68 7.19 8.78
N ALA A 90 -9.63 6.98 7.85
CA ALA A 90 -9.47 6.08 6.71
C ALA A 90 -8.46 6.59 5.68
N ASN A 91 -8.37 7.91 5.49
CA ASN A 91 -7.42 8.53 4.55
C ASN A 91 -5.99 8.69 5.12
N GLN A 92 -5.78 8.39 6.40
CA GLN A 92 -4.46 8.46 7.02
C GLN A 92 -3.69 7.14 6.86
N SER A 93 -2.38 7.23 6.64
CA SER A 93 -1.51 6.05 6.44
C SER A 93 -1.12 5.32 7.73
N GLY A 94 -1.40 5.90 8.90
CA GLY A 94 -0.96 5.37 10.19
C GLY A 94 0.44 5.80 10.62
N LEU A 95 1.06 6.78 9.96
CA LEU A 95 2.27 7.43 10.47
C LEU A 95 1.94 8.35 11.65
N ASP A 96 2.88 8.51 12.57
CA ASP A 96 2.72 9.37 13.74
C ASP A 96 2.47 10.83 13.34
N ILE A 97 1.49 11.45 14.01
CA ILE A 97 1.16 12.87 13.81
C ILE A 97 2.14 13.71 14.64
N VAL A 98 3.35 13.87 14.09
CA VAL A 98 4.41 14.72 14.64
C VAL A 98 4.83 15.76 13.61
N ARG A 99 5.64 16.75 14.03
CA ARG A 99 6.14 17.76 13.11
C ARG A 99 7.01 17.13 12.03
N ILE A 100 6.55 17.23 10.78
CA ILE A 100 7.31 16.82 9.60
C ILE A 100 8.43 17.84 9.37
N ARG A 101 9.67 17.36 9.17
CA ARG A 101 10.83 18.24 8.97
C ARG A 101 10.89 18.84 7.56
N LYS A 102 10.47 18.09 6.54
CA LYS A 102 10.48 18.49 5.12
C LYS A 102 9.19 18.01 4.46
N PRO A 103 8.44 18.86 3.74
CA PRO A 103 7.18 18.47 3.11
C PRO A 103 7.37 17.66 1.81
N PHE A 104 8.60 17.50 1.34
CA PHE A 104 8.95 16.70 0.17
C PHE A 104 9.98 15.63 0.56
N HIS A 105 9.93 14.52 -0.15
CA HIS A 105 10.89 13.44 -0.06
C HIS A 105 11.23 12.98 -1.48
N THR A 106 12.52 12.74 -1.73
CA THR A 106 13.03 12.11 -2.94
C THR A 106 14.22 11.25 -2.54
N ASP A 107 14.24 10.01 -3.00
CA ASP A 107 15.38 9.11 -2.81
C ASP A 107 16.56 9.50 -3.73
N ASN A 108 16.26 10.17 -4.85
CA ASN A 108 17.24 10.59 -5.85
C ASN A 108 17.21 12.12 -6.02
N PRO A 109 17.91 12.88 -5.16
CA PRO A 109 17.83 14.34 -5.16
C PRO A 109 18.58 15.02 -6.32
N SER A 110 19.52 14.34 -6.98
CA SER A 110 20.26 14.89 -8.12
C SER A 110 20.20 13.98 -9.33
N VAL A 111 20.05 14.60 -10.50
CA VAL A 111 20.03 13.94 -11.82
C VAL A 111 21.39 14.06 -12.53
N GLN A 112 22.11 15.16 -12.34
CA GLN A 112 23.37 15.46 -13.06
C GLN A 112 24.62 15.31 -12.17
N GLY A 113 24.45 14.80 -10.96
CA GLY A 113 25.51 14.67 -9.96
C GLY A 113 25.36 15.67 -8.82
N GLN A 114 25.77 15.26 -7.61
CA GLN A 114 25.77 16.13 -6.45
C GLN A 114 26.84 17.22 -6.63
N TRP A 115 26.51 18.48 -6.34
CA TRP A 115 27.52 19.54 -6.33
C TRP A 115 28.61 19.22 -5.31
N HIS A 116 29.86 19.44 -5.70
CA HIS A 116 31.02 19.40 -4.82
C HIS A 116 31.94 20.59 -5.14
N PRO A 117 32.86 20.99 -4.24
CA PRO A 117 33.67 22.19 -4.43
C PRO A 117 34.53 22.23 -5.71
N LEU A 118 34.77 21.07 -6.34
CA LEU A 118 35.57 20.95 -7.56
C LEU A 118 34.72 20.88 -8.84
N THR A 119 33.38 20.89 -8.77
CA THR A 119 32.50 20.66 -9.94
C THR A 119 32.78 21.62 -11.10
N ASN A 120 33.10 22.88 -10.80
CA ASN A 120 33.38 23.91 -11.81
C ASN A 120 34.84 24.38 -11.79
N LYS A 121 35.78 23.56 -11.29
CA LYS A 121 37.21 23.92 -11.24
C LYS A 121 37.98 23.17 -12.34
N PRO A 122 38.85 23.85 -13.10
CA PRO A 122 39.69 23.17 -14.08
C PRO A 122 40.66 22.23 -13.36
N SER A 123 40.86 21.04 -13.93
CA SER A 123 41.65 19.96 -13.32
C SER A 123 43.12 20.33 -13.05
N ILE A 124 43.67 21.29 -13.80
CA ILE A 124 45.05 21.78 -13.64
C ILE A 124 45.35 22.29 -12.24
N LEU A 125 44.37 22.92 -11.57
CA LEU A 125 44.53 23.46 -10.21
C LEU A 125 44.55 22.35 -9.14
N THR A 126 43.92 21.20 -9.42
CA THR A 126 43.88 20.06 -8.50
C THR A 126 45.16 19.21 -8.60
N ILE A 127 45.73 19.09 -9.81
CA ILE A 127 46.87 18.20 -10.07
C ILE A 127 48.20 18.85 -9.67
N GLN A 128 48.39 20.14 -9.96
CA GLN A 128 49.68 20.80 -9.76
C GLN A 128 49.79 21.53 -8.42
N GLY A 129 48.68 21.73 -7.71
CA GLY A 129 48.65 22.55 -6.50
C GLY A 129 48.95 24.03 -6.80
N PRO A 130 48.67 24.94 -5.84
CA PRO A 130 48.68 26.38 -6.10
C PRO A 130 50.06 26.99 -6.36
N ARG A 131 51.16 26.26 -6.20
CA ARG A 131 52.54 26.79 -6.26
C ARG A 131 53.41 26.27 -7.39
N LEU A 132 52.92 25.37 -8.24
CA LEU A 132 53.68 24.93 -9.41
C LEU A 132 53.34 25.86 -10.59
N GLN A 133 54.32 26.65 -11.02
CA GLN A 133 54.24 27.48 -12.23
C GLN A 133 54.15 26.55 -13.46
N PRO A 134 53.27 26.83 -14.43
CA PRO A 134 53.27 26.08 -15.68
C PRO A 134 54.63 26.26 -16.39
N LYS A 135 55.24 25.16 -16.82
CA LYS A 135 56.40 25.16 -17.72
C LYS A 135 55.96 25.34 -19.16
#